data_AF-A0A317XRH4-F1
#
_entry.id   AF-A0A317XRH4-F1
#
_cell.length_a   1.000
_cell.length_b   1.000
_cell.length_c   1.000
_cell.angle_alpha   90.00
_cell.angle_beta   90.00
_cell.angle_gamma   90.00
#
_symmetry.space_group_name_H-M   'P 1'
#
loop_
_entity.id
_entity.type
_entity.pdbx_description
1 polymer ?
#
loop_
_entity_poly.entity_id
_entity_poly.type
_entity_poly.pdbx_seq_one_letter_code
_entity_poly.pdbx_strand_id
1 'polypeptide(L)'
;MDLLTQLDGDIDLLLKIMSSSVAYVSRKAKHEVLPGTTLPLTVLGQTESIPPNEMRESIAELVADLVAKAQEIHTVIQHLPDQSIGDESQLRVDLGSLESQLRLANDEYRAAVQEAKDLHSRVALLQEAVAREFQNSRAWLATRIDPETAPHRRQQTPLPSTLPPAALPSSTHT
;
A
#
# COMPACT_ATOMS: atom_id res chain seq x y z
N MET A 1 -11.59 -6.29 4.12
CA MET A 1 -12.96 -5.85 3.80
C MET A 1 -13.43 -4.98 4.95
N ASP A 2 -14.36 -4.06 4.68
CA ASP A 2 -15.02 -3.28 5.71
C ASP A 2 -15.82 -4.21 6.66
N LEU A 3 -15.75 -3.96 7.98
CA LEU A 3 -16.41 -4.77 9.01
C LEU A 3 -17.93 -4.81 8.81
N LEU A 4 -18.50 -3.70 8.32
CA LEU A 4 -19.93 -3.62 8.03
C LEU A 4 -20.32 -4.48 6.83
N THR A 5 -19.49 -4.50 5.78
CA THR A 5 -19.68 -5.36 4.61
C THR A 5 -19.53 -6.84 4.96
N GLN A 6 -18.59 -7.15 5.86
CA GLN A 6 -18.43 -8.51 6.38
C GLN A 6 -19.67 -8.95 7.16
N LEU A 7 -20.17 -8.10 8.06
CA LEU A 7 -21.37 -8.39 8.85
C LEU A 7 -22.61 -8.63 7.98
N ASP A 8 -22.80 -7.83 6.94
CA ASP A 8 -23.90 -8.00 5.98
C ASP A 8 -23.82 -9.38 5.28
N GLY A 9 -22.63 -9.75 4.80
CA GLY A 9 -22.37 -11.06 4.20
C GLY A 9 -22.59 -12.22 5.17
N ASP A 10 -22.16 -12.08 6.42
CA ASP A 10 -22.31 -13.11 7.46
C ASP A 10 -23.77 -13.32 7.86
N ILE A 11 -24.57 -12.25 7.95
CA ILE A 11 -26.02 -12.33 8.18
C ILE A 11 -26.73 -13.00 7.01
N ASP A 12 -26.40 -12.62 5.78
CA ASP A 12 -26.94 -13.22 4.57
C ASP A 12 -26.64 -14.73 4.49
N LEU A 13 -25.42 -15.11 4.86
CA LEU A 13 -25.01 -16.51 4.92
C LEU A 13 -25.78 -17.26 6.00
N LEU A 14 -25.94 -16.69 7.19
CA LEU A 14 -26.72 -17.27 8.28
C LEU A 14 -28.17 -17.54 7.83
N LEU A 15 -28.81 -16.58 7.18
CA LEU A 15 -30.19 -16.73 6.69
C LEU A 15 -30.31 -17.81 5.60
N LYS A 16 -29.32 -17.90 4.69
CA LYS A 16 -29.26 -18.96 3.67
C LYS A 16 -29.10 -20.33 4.29
N ILE A 17 -28.25 -20.47 5.30
CA ILE A 17 -28.06 -21.72 6.05
C ILE A 17 -29.38 -22.09 6.73
N MET A 18 -30.03 -21.16 7.46
CA MET A 18 -31.31 -21.42 8.11
C MET A 18 -32.39 -21.91 7.15
N SER A 19 -32.57 -21.21 6.02
CA SER A 19 -33.56 -21.58 5.00
C SER A 19 -33.27 -22.98 4.42
N SER A 20 -32.01 -23.26 4.11
CA SER A 20 -31.58 -24.54 3.56
C SER A 20 -31.74 -25.68 4.57
N SER A 21 -31.43 -25.44 5.85
CA SER A 21 -31.61 -26.40 6.95
C SER A 21 -33.08 -26.77 7.16
N VAL A 22 -33.98 -25.77 7.15
CA VAL A 22 -35.43 -26.03 7.24
C VAL A 22 -35.92 -26.84 6.03
N ALA A 23 -35.48 -26.50 4.83
CA ALA A 23 -35.82 -27.24 3.62
C ALA A 23 -35.29 -28.69 3.65
N TYR A 24 -34.06 -28.89 4.13
CA TYR A 24 -33.44 -30.21 4.28
C TYR A 24 -34.22 -31.09 5.25
N VAL A 25 -34.47 -30.59 6.48
CA VAL A 25 -35.23 -31.34 7.50
C VAL A 25 -36.63 -31.62 7.00
N SER A 26 -37.32 -30.65 6.41
CA SER A 26 -38.70 -30.84 5.93
C SER A 26 -38.82 -31.86 4.79
N ARG A 27 -37.81 -32.01 3.93
CA ARG A 27 -37.86 -32.97 2.81
C ARG A 27 -37.38 -34.36 3.21
N LYS A 28 -36.44 -34.45 4.14
CA LYS A 28 -35.78 -35.71 4.52
C LYS A 28 -36.36 -36.35 5.79
N ALA A 29 -37.23 -35.63 6.52
CA ALA A 29 -37.90 -36.14 7.71
C ALA A 29 -38.71 -37.41 7.41
N LYS A 30 -38.53 -38.42 8.25
CA LYS A 30 -39.34 -39.64 8.20
C LYS A 30 -40.73 -39.36 8.76
N HIS A 31 -41.76 -39.71 8.02
CA HIS A 31 -43.12 -39.72 8.53
C HIS A 31 -43.37 -41.02 9.30
N GLU A 32 -43.80 -40.92 10.55
CA GLU A 32 -44.20 -42.07 11.37
C GLU A 32 -45.71 -42.11 11.55
N VAL A 33 -46.24 -43.33 11.63
CA VAL A 33 -47.65 -43.56 11.95
C VAL A 33 -47.86 -43.32 13.45
N LEU A 34 -48.93 -42.61 13.80
CA LEU A 34 -49.26 -42.35 15.20
C LEU A 34 -49.48 -43.69 15.93
N PRO A 35 -48.86 -43.91 17.11
CA PRO A 35 -49.02 -45.16 17.85
C PRO A 35 -50.48 -45.39 18.22
N GLY A 36 -51.04 -46.54 17.81
CA GLY A 36 -52.43 -46.92 18.08
C GLY A 36 -53.42 -46.72 16.92
N THR A 37 -52.95 -46.31 15.73
CA THR A 37 -53.81 -46.04 14.57
C THR A 37 -53.55 -47.02 13.42
N THR A 38 -54.60 -47.51 12.78
CA THR A 38 -54.54 -48.37 11.57
C THR A 38 -54.56 -47.59 10.26
N LEU A 39 -54.50 -46.25 10.33
CA LEU A 39 -54.51 -45.39 9.15
C LEU A 39 -53.19 -45.57 8.36
N PRO A 40 -53.25 -46.04 7.09
CA PRO A 40 -52.06 -46.21 6.28
C PRO A 40 -51.44 -44.85 5.95
N LEU A 41 -50.12 -44.77 6.07
CA LEU A 41 -49.36 -43.58 5.75
C LEU A 41 -49.33 -43.38 4.23
N THR A 42 -50.07 -42.41 3.72
CA THR A 42 -49.99 -42.00 2.30
C THR A 42 -48.77 -41.10 2.12
N VAL A 43 -47.65 -41.68 1.73
CA VAL A 43 -46.45 -40.91 1.42
C VAL A 43 -46.54 -40.45 -0.05
N LEU A 44 -46.52 -39.14 -0.29
CA LEU A 44 -46.55 -38.58 -1.64
C LEU A 44 -45.13 -38.62 -2.25
N GLY A 45 -44.91 -39.49 -3.24
CA GLY A 45 -43.68 -39.53 -4.04
C GLY A 45 -42.54 -40.44 -3.53
N GLN A 46 -41.37 -40.37 -4.17
CA GLN A 46 -40.14 -41.03 -3.71
C GLN A 46 -39.55 -40.25 -2.54
N THR A 47 -40.02 -40.52 -1.32
CA THR A 47 -39.40 -39.97 -0.12
C THR A 47 -38.05 -40.66 0.11
N GLU A 48 -36.97 -39.97 -0.21
CA GLU A 48 -35.62 -40.28 0.24
C GLU A 48 -35.49 -39.97 1.74
N SER A 49 -36.28 -40.67 2.55
CA SER A 49 -36.26 -40.52 4.00
C SER A 49 -34.97 -41.09 4.56
N ILE A 50 -34.29 -40.29 5.37
CA ILE A 50 -33.06 -40.67 6.06
C ILE A 50 -33.45 -41.33 7.38
N PRO A 51 -32.71 -42.36 7.85
CA PRO A 51 -32.98 -42.96 9.15
C PRO A 51 -32.88 -41.90 10.27
N PRO A 52 -33.66 -42.05 11.36
CA PRO A 52 -33.77 -41.04 12.40
C PRO A 52 -32.45 -40.78 13.14
N ASN A 53 -31.52 -41.75 13.13
CA ASN A 53 -30.19 -41.59 13.72
C ASN A 53 -29.32 -40.63 12.91
N GLU A 54 -29.19 -40.86 11.60
CA GLU A 54 -28.42 -39.99 10.68
C GLU A 54 -29.06 -38.59 10.59
N MET A 55 -30.39 -38.49 10.65
CA MET A 55 -31.09 -37.21 10.72
C MET A 55 -30.74 -36.43 11.99
N ARG A 56 -30.66 -37.10 13.15
CA ARG A 56 -30.26 -36.47 14.41
C ARG A 56 -28.83 -35.96 14.37
N GLU A 57 -27.92 -36.74 13.81
CA GLU A 57 -26.52 -36.34 13.62
C GLU A 57 -26.41 -35.14 12.67
N SER A 58 -27.10 -35.18 11.52
CA SER A 58 -27.15 -34.06 10.58
C SER A 58 -27.71 -32.79 11.23
N ILE A 59 -28.78 -32.90 12.03
CA ILE A 59 -29.36 -31.74 12.74
C ILE A 59 -28.37 -31.20 13.77
N ALA A 60 -27.66 -32.07 14.49
CA ALA A 60 -26.68 -31.65 15.49
C ALA A 60 -25.51 -30.87 14.85
N GLU A 61 -25.01 -31.33 13.70
CA GLU A 61 -24.00 -30.62 12.91
C GLU A 61 -24.52 -29.25 12.43
N LEU A 62 -25.72 -29.21 11.83
CA LEU A 62 -26.34 -27.96 11.36
C LEU A 62 -26.55 -26.94 12.50
N VAL A 63 -26.93 -27.41 13.69
CA VAL A 63 -27.09 -26.54 14.87
C VAL A 63 -25.73 -26.04 15.36
N ALA A 64 -24.71 -26.91 15.38
CA ALA A 64 -23.35 -26.51 15.77
C ALA A 64 -22.81 -25.43 14.83
N ASP A 65 -22.98 -25.60 13.52
CA ASP A 65 -22.60 -24.61 12.51
C ASP A 65 -23.35 -23.29 12.69
N LEU A 66 -24.66 -23.35 12.94
CA LEU A 66 -25.48 -22.17 13.17
C LEU A 66 -25.02 -21.37 14.40
N VAL A 67 -24.73 -22.07 15.50
CA VAL A 67 -24.27 -21.46 16.76
C VAL A 67 -22.87 -20.86 16.56
N ALA A 68 -21.97 -21.57 15.88
CA ALA A 68 -20.65 -21.04 15.55
C ALA A 68 -20.75 -19.75 14.73
N LYS A 69 -21.60 -19.72 13.70
CA LYS A 69 -21.83 -18.50 12.90
C LYS A 69 -22.50 -17.37 13.67
N ALA A 70 -23.45 -17.67 14.53
CA ALA A 70 -24.04 -16.67 15.42
C ALA A 70 -23.00 -16.05 16.37
N GLN A 71 -22.07 -16.87 16.87
CA GLN A 71 -20.97 -16.40 17.72
C GLN A 71 -19.97 -15.55 16.94
N GLU A 72 -19.61 -15.94 15.71
CA GLU A 72 -18.78 -15.13 14.82
C GLU A 72 -19.40 -13.75 14.58
N ILE A 73 -20.69 -13.70 14.21
CA ILE A 73 -21.44 -12.44 14.06
C ILE A 73 -21.40 -11.61 15.35
N HIS A 74 -21.61 -12.25 16.51
CA HIS A 74 -21.55 -11.56 17.79
C HIS A 74 -20.16 -10.95 18.05
N THR A 75 -19.09 -11.68 17.73
CA THR A 75 -17.74 -11.12 17.83
C THR A 75 -17.56 -9.95 16.87
N VAL A 76 -18.00 -10.04 15.61
CA VAL A 76 -17.91 -8.92 14.66
C VAL A 76 -18.65 -7.69 15.21
N ILE A 77 -19.84 -7.86 15.77
CA ILE A 77 -20.62 -6.78 16.40
C ILE A 77 -19.85 -6.11 17.55
N GLN A 78 -19.13 -6.87 18.38
CA GLN A 78 -18.30 -6.32 19.45
C GLN A 78 -17.09 -5.52 18.94
N HIS A 79 -16.61 -5.84 17.73
CA HIS A 79 -15.48 -5.14 17.11
C HIS A 79 -15.94 -3.97 16.24
N LEU A 80 -17.24 -3.72 16.09
CA LEU A 80 -17.70 -2.50 15.44
C LEU A 80 -17.22 -1.30 16.28
N PRO A 81 -16.63 -0.27 15.64
CA PRO A 81 -16.26 0.94 16.34
C PRO A 81 -17.52 1.50 17.02
N ASP A 82 -17.40 1.81 18.32
CA ASP A 82 -18.50 2.33 19.11
C ASP A 82 -19.16 3.51 18.37
N GLN A 83 -20.50 3.52 18.35
CA GLN A 83 -21.29 4.61 17.78
C GLN A 83 -21.14 5.93 18.56
N SER A 84 -20.06 6.13 19.31
CA SER A 84 -19.73 7.44 19.93
C SER A 84 -19.47 8.52 18.88
N ILE A 85 -19.39 8.16 17.59
CA ILE A 85 -19.52 9.08 16.45
C ILE A 85 -21.00 9.45 16.19
N GLY A 86 -21.85 9.41 17.22
CA GLY A 86 -23.26 9.82 17.15
C GLY A 86 -23.43 11.34 17.13
N ASP A 87 -22.40 12.10 17.50
CA ASP A 87 -22.40 13.56 17.42
C ASP A 87 -21.54 13.98 16.23
N GLU A 88 -22.18 14.28 15.09
CA GLU A 88 -21.49 14.72 13.87
C GLU A 88 -20.59 15.95 14.13
N SER A 89 -20.89 16.71 15.19
CA SER A 89 -20.04 17.79 15.68
C SER A 89 -18.66 17.30 16.17
N GLN A 90 -18.61 16.20 16.92
CA GLN A 90 -17.36 15.61 17.41
C GLN A 90 -16.53 15.05 16.26
N LEU A 91 -17.17 14.34 15.32
CA LEU A 91 -16.48 13.84 14.13
C LEU A 91 -15.84 14.97 13.32
N ARG A 92 -16.54 16.10 13.14
CA ARG A 92 -15.99 17.27 12.43
C ARG A 92 -14.80 17.87 13.16
N VAL A 93 -14.84 17.93 14.49
CA VAL A 93 -13.72 18.42 15.31
C VAL A 93 -12.52 17.49 15.19
N ASP A 94 -12.74 16.18 15.31
CA ASP A 94 -11.68 15.18 15.22
C ASP A 94 -11.04 15.14 13.83
N LEU A 95 -11.85 15.18 12.77
CA LEU A 95 -11.36 15.27 11.39
C LEU A 95 -10.62 16.58 11.13
N GLY A 96 -11.12 17.71 11.63
CA GLY A 96 -10.42 18.99 11.50
C GLY A 96 -9.09 19.02 12.25
N SER A 97 -9.03 18.41 13.43
CA SER A 97 -7.78 18.23 14.19
C SER A 97 -6.79 17.35 13.41
N LEU A 98 -7.26 16.23 12.87
CA LEU A 98 -6.44 15.32 12.07
C LEU A 98 -5.92 15.99 10.80
N GLU A 99 -6.75 16.77 10.10
CA GLU A 99 -6.34 17.53 8.91
C GLU A 99 -5.24 18.53 9.25
N SER A 100 -5.39 19.27 10.36
CA SER A 100 -4.36 20.19 10.85
C SER A 100 -3.04 19.49 11.16
N GLN A 101 -3.11 18.34 11.85
CA GLN A 101 -1.93 17.52 12.16
C GLN A 101 -1.26 16.99 10.88
N LEU A 102 -2.04 16.51 9.91
CA LEU A 102 -1.53 16.04 8.62
C LEU A 102 -0.89 17.17 7.82
N ARG A 103 -1.46 18.38 7.88
CA ARG A 103 -0.88 19.55 7.22
C ARG A 103 0.46 19.91 7.82
N LEU A 104 0.55 19.98 9.14
CA LEU A 104 1.79 20.27 9.85
C LEU A 104 2.85 19.20 9.58
N ALA A 105 2.50 17.92 9.68
CA ALA A 105 3.42 16.81 9.38
C ALA A 105 3.90 16.84 7.91
N ASN A 106 3.04 17.21 6.96
CA ASN A 106 3.44 17.37 5.55
C ASN A 106 4.39 18.55 5.34
N ASP A 107 4.17 19.67 6.02
CA ASP A 107 5.03 20.84 5.92
C ASP A 107 6.41 20.56 6.53
N GLU A 108 6.47 19.87 7.68
CA GLU A 108 7.71 19.38 8.29
C GLU A 108 8.43 18.37 7.38
N TYR A 109 7.69 17.41 6.81
CA TYR A 109 8.24 16.45 5.86
C TYR A 109 8.85 17.15 4.63
N ARG A 110 8.16 18.16 4.08
CA ARG A 110 8.68 18.95 2.96
C ARG A 110 9.96 19.69 3.34
N ALA A 111 10.01 20.30 4.52
CA ALA A 111 11.21 20.99 4.99
C ALA A 111 12.39 20.02 5.14
N ALA A 112 12.18 18.87 5.78
CA ALA A 112 13.19 17.84 5.96
C ALA A 112 13.71 17.29 4.61
N VAL A 113 12.82 17.11 3.63
CA VAL A 113 13.20 16.67 2.28
C VAL A 113 14.05 17.72 1.57
N GLN A 114 13.76 19.02 1.73
CA GLN A 114 14.59 20.07 1.13
C GLN A 114 15.97 20.12 1.79
N GLU A 115 16.05 20.04 3.11
CA GLU A 115 17.34 19.98 3.82
C GLU A 115 18.18 18.77 3.37
N ALA A 116 17.54 17.60 3.24
CA ALA A 116 18.21 16.40 2.74
C ALA A 116 18.72 16.58 1.30
N LYS A 117 17.95 17.24 0.43
CA LYS A 117 18.39 17.55 -0.95
C LYS A 117 19.56 18.53 -0.97
N ASP A 118 19.50 19.57 -0.14
CA ASP A 118 20.58 20.55 -0.03
C ASP A 118 21.85 19.89 0.47
N LEU A 119 21.77 19.08 1.52
CA LEU A 119 22.91 18.33 2.04
C LEU A 119 23.46 17.36 0.99
N HIS A 120 22.59 16.64 0.28
CA HIS A 120 22.99 15.75 -0.80
C HIS A 120 23.74 16.50 -1.91
N SER A 121 23.24 17.67 -2.33
CA SER A 121 23.92 18.50 -3.34
C SER A 121 25.31 18.96 -2.88
N ARG A 122 25.46 19.32 -1.60
CA ARG A 122 26.76 19.71 -1.02
C ARG A 122 27.73 18.53 -0.98
N VAL A 123 27.27 17.35 -0.58
CA VAL A 123 28.10 16.12 -0.58
C VAL A 123 28.53 15.76 -1.99
N ALA A 124 27.64 15.87 -2.98
CA ALA A 124 27.97 15.61 -4.38
C ALA A 124 29.06 16.57 -4.91
N LEU A 125 28.96 17.88 -4.59
CA LEU A 125 29.98 18.86 -4.96
C LEU A 125 31.33 18.57 -4.29
N LEU A 126 31.33 18.21 -3.00
CA LEU A 126 32.55 17.83 -2.28
C LEU A 126 33.19 16.57 -2.89
N GLN A 127 32.38 15.57 -3.24
CA GLN A 127 32.86 14.36 -3.89
C GLN A 127 33.52 14.69 -5.25
N GLU A 128 32.92 15.58 -6.04
CA GLU A 128 33.49 16.01 -7.31
C GLU A 128 34.82 16.77 -7.12
N ALA A 129 34.88 17.69 -6.14
CA ALA A 129 36.08 18.44 -5.82
C ALA A 129 37.23 17.52 -5.39
N VAL A 130 36.95 16.57 -4.51
CA VAL A 130 37.90 15.56 -4.04
C VAL A 130 38.37 14.67 -5.21
N ALA A 131 37.45 14.20 -6.06
CA ALA A 131 37.80 13.41 -7.23
C ALA A 131 38.72 14.18 -8.20
N ARG A 132 38.45 15.48 -8.41
CA ARG A 132 39.27 16.37 -9.24
C ARG A 132 40.66 16.60 -8.64
N GLU A 133 40.77 16.82 -7.32
CA GLU A 133 42.05 16.97 -6.63
C GLU A 133 42.89 15.69 -6.73
N PHE A 134 42.27 14.52 -6.56
CA PHE A 134 42.94 13.24 -6.76
C PHE A 134 43.43 13.06 -8.20
N GLN A 135 42.62 13.42 -9.20
CA GLN A 135 43.02 13.37 -10.61
C GLN A 135 44.21 14.32 -10.89
N ASN A 136 44.17 15.55 -10.38
CA ASN A 136 45.24 16.52 -10.53
C ASN A 136 46.54 16.05 -9.87
N SER A 137 46.43 15.50 -8.65
CA SER A 137 47.57 14.95 -7.91
C SER A 137 48.20 13.77 -8.65
N ARG A 138 47.37 12.88 -9.22
CA ARG A 138 47.84 11.76 -10.06
C ARG A 138 48.51 12.24 -11.34
N ALA A 139 47.93 13.23 -12.02
CA ALA A 139 48.53 13.82 -13.23
C ALA A 139 49.88 14.47 -12.92
N TRP A 140 49.98 15.23 -11.82
CA TRP A 140 51.23 15.82 -11.37
C TRP A 140 52.29 14.76 -11.02
N LEU A 141 51.91 13.70 -10.31
CA LEU A 141 52.82 12.58 -10.05
C LEU A 141 53.27 11.88 -11.33
N ALA A 142 52.36 11.65 -12.29
CA ALA A 142 52.71 11.06 -13.58
C ALA A 142 53.74 11.91 -14.34
N THR A 143 53.56 13.24 -14.39
CA THR A 143 54.54 14.14 -15.02
C THR A 143 55.91 14.17 -14.35
N ARG A 144 56.00 13.72 -13.09
CA ARG A 144 57.24 13.72 -12.31
C ARG A 144 57.95 12.36 -12.32
N ILE A 145 57.20 11.28 -12.54
CA ILE A 145 57.73 9.92 -12.66
C ILE A 145 58.22 9.65 -14.09
N ASP A 146 57.60 10.24 -15.12
CA ASP A 146 58.05 10.18 -16.52
C ASP A 146 58.60 11.53 -17.03
N PRO A 147 59.88 11.88 -16.78
CA PRO A 147 60.48 13.09 -17.35
C PRO A 147 60.75 13.01 -18.86
N GLU A 148 60.57 11.84 -19.51
CA GLU A 148 60.86 11.66 -20.94
C GLU A 148 59.76 12.15 -21.91
N THR A 149 58.59 12.55 -21.42
CA THR A 149 57.48 13.03 -22.28
C THR A 149 57.16 14.52 -22.14
N ALA A 150 58.15 15.36 -21.79
CA ALA A 150 58.01 16.81 -21.95
C ALA A 150 58.22 17.21 -23.43
N PRO A 151 57.30 17.96 -24.07
CA PRO A 151 57.44 18.32 -25.47
C PRO A 151 58.67 19.21 -25.65
N HIS A 152 59.60 18.76 -26.49
CA HIS A 152 60.82 19.48 -26.83
C HIS A 152 60.52 20.91 -27.29
N ARG A 153 60.87 21.88 -26.45
CA ARG A 153 61.06 23.29 -26.79
C ARG A 153 62.24 23.39 -27.76
N ARG A 154 62.01 23.19 -29.06
CA ARG A 154 62.99 23.54 -30.10
C ARG A 154 63.01 25.05 -30.27
N GLN A 155 64.15 25.62 -29.89
CA GLN A 155 64.62 26.92 -30.34
C GLN A 155 64.92 26.89 -31.86
N GLN A 156 65.10 28.11 -32.42
CA GLN A 156 65.55 28.50 -33.78
C GLN A 156 64.36 28.91 -34.70
N THR A 157 64.28 30.13 -35.27
CA THR A 157 65.29 31.18 -35.59
C THR A 157 64.58 32.51 -35.98
N PRO A 158 65.28 33.66 -36.08
CA PRO A 158 64.71 35.02 -36.13
C PRO A 158 64.59 35.66 -37.55
N LEU A 159 63.60 36.59 -37.68
CA LEU A 159 63.50 37.90 -38.42
C LEU A 159 64.09 38.07 -39.87
N PRO A 160 63.50 38.90 -40.77
CA PRO A 160 63.30 40.34 -40.51
C PRO A 160 62.05 41.07 -41.10
N SER A 161 61.63 42.07 -40.32
CA SER A 161 61.06 43.40 -40.66
C SER A 161 60.68 43.78 -42.09
N THR A 162 59.42 44.24 -42.25
CA THR A 162 59.07 45.52 -42.87
C THR A 162 57.73 46.06 -42.33
N LEU A 163 57.82 47.18 -41.63
CA LEU A 163 56.81 48.22 -41.36
C LEU A 163 57.38 49.52 -42.02
N PRO A 164 56.71 50.68 -42.13
CA PRO A 164 55.32 51.10 -41.86
C PRO A 164 54.79 51.99 -43.07
N PRO A 165 53.85 52.98 -43.01
CA PRO A 165 53.20 53.59 -41.84
C PRO A 165 51.72 54.05 -41.91
N ALA A 166 51.21 54.27 -40.70
CA ALA A 166 50.35 55.35 -40.23
C ALA A 166 49.01 55.68 -40.93
N ALA A 167 47.91 55.49 -40.18
CA ALA A 167 46.95 56.54 -39.89
C ALA A 167 46.03 56.14 -38.72
N LEU A 168 46.13 56.89 -37.62
CA LEU A 168 45.06 57.15 -36.63
C LEU A 168 44.49 58.54 -36.96
N PRO A 169 43.49 59.08 -36.24
CA PRO A 169 42.27 58.50 -35.67
C PRO A 169 41.03 59.34 -36.06
N SER A 170 39.82 58.86 -35.78
CA SER A 170 38.68 59.79 -35.57
C SER A 170 37.56 59.15 -34.75
N SER A 171 37.48 59.68 -33.53
CA SER A 171 36.32 59.79 -32.65
C SER A 171 35.04 60.23 -33.38
N THR A 172 33.87 59.82 -32.89
CA THR A 172 32.83 60.67 -32.24
C THR A 172 31.43 60.06 -32.33
N HIS A 173 30.71 60.12 -31.20
CA HIS A 173 29.27 60.40 -30.99
C HIS A 173 28.24 59.73 -31.92
N THR A 174 27.16 59.12 -31.44
CA THR A 174 26.17 59.67 -30.50
C THR A 174 25.29 58.54 -29.96
#